data_AF-A0A6L7MX76-F1
#
_entry.id   AF-A0A6L7MX76-F1
#
_cell.length_a   1.000
_cell.length_b   1.000
_cell.length_c   1.000
_cell.angle_alpha   90.00
_cell.angle_beta   90.00
_cell.angle_gamma   90.00
#
_symmetry.space_group_name_H-M   'P 1'
#
loop_
_entity.id
_entity.type
_entity.pdbx_description
1 polymer ?
#
loop_
_entity_poly.entity_id
_entity_poly.type
_entity_poly.pdbx_seq_one_letter_code
_entity_poly.pdbx_strand_id
1 'polypeptide(L)'
;MPGAKHNWDNDHDRLDEIRRQTHIAIAAKIDADPALLDVPQRNIERWTKLTGYRHPAYAEWLQILERPWPDVRRLLIADDENATRLRQSTPFVGVLSPWERRAIHESVPA
;
A
#
# COMPACT_ATOMS: atom_id res chain seq x y z
N MET A 1 -22.84 25.99 -22.81
CA MET A 1 -21.41 25.74 -22.55
C MET A 1 -21.25 24.34 -21.99
N PRO A 2 -20.78 23.33 -22.73
CA PRO A 2 -20.29 22.09 -22.12
C PRO A 2 -18.86 22.38 -21.62
N GLY A 3 -18.45 22.18 -20.37
CA GLY A 3 -18.76 21.07 -19.47
C GLY A 3 -17.47 20.28 -19.26
N ALA A 4 -16.50 20.88 -18.57
CA ALA A 4 -15.22 20.25 -18.26
C ALA A 4 -15.45 19.08 -17.29
N LYS A 5 -15.70 17.89 -17.84
CA LYS A 5 -15.93 16.64 -17.09
C LYS A 5 -14.92 15.54 -17.47
N HIS A 6 -13.66 15.87 -17.77
CA HIS A 6 -12.77 14.88 -18.43
C HIS A 6 -11.34 14.73 -17.91
N ASN A 7 -10.99 15.26 -16.73
CA ASN A 7 -9.62 15.12 -16.21
C ASN A 7 -9.51 14.44 -14.83
N TRP A 8 -10.58 14.41 -14.05
CA TRP A 8 -10.53 13.95 -12.66
C TRP A 8 -10.62 12.43 -12.54
N ASP A 9 -11.48 11.80 -13.34
CA ASP A 9 -11.67 10.34 -13.29
C ASP A 9 -10.40 9.62 -13.76
N ASN A 10 -9.76 10.11 -14.83
CA ASN A 10 -8.47 9.58 -15.31
C ASN A 10 -7.33 9.75 -14.27
N ASP A 11 -7.27 10.87 -13.56
CA ASP A 11 -6.27 11.10 -12.51
C ASP A 11 -6.48 10.16 -11.32
N HIS A 12 -7.74 9.91 -10.92
CA HIS A 12 -8.06 8.97 -9.85
C HIS A 12 -7.73 7.53 -10.25
N ASP A 13 -8.13 7.11 -11.44
CA ASP A 13 -7.86 5.77 -11.99
C ASP A 13 -6.35 5.52 -12.08
N ARG A 14 -5.59 6.53 -12.52
CA ARG A 14 -4.13 6.46 -12.58
C ARG A 14 -3.50 6.34 -11.19
N LEU A 15 -3.93 7.16 -10.22
CA LEU A 15 -3.39 7.10 -8.86
C LEU A 15 -3.71 5.75 -8.20
N ASP A 16 -4.88 5.19 -8.46
CA ASP A 16 -5.27 3.89 -7.95
C ASP A 16 -4.47 2.76 -8.60
N GLU A 17 -4.17 2.83 -9.91
CA GLU A 17 -3.27 1.90 -10.56
C GLU A 17 -1.83 2.00 -10.00
N ILE A 18 -1.30 3.20 -9.80
CA ILE A 18 0.01 3.41 -9.17
C ILE A 18 0.05 2.80 -7.77
N ARG A 19 -1.02 2.98 -6.98
CA ARG A 19 -1.15 2.36 -5.66
C ARG A 19 -1.18 0.84 -5.76
N ARG A 20 -1.91 0.27 -6.72
CA ARG A 20 -1.96 -1.18 -6.95
C ARG A 20 -0.58 -1.72 -7.30
N GLN A 21 0.10 -1.13 -8.28
CA GLN A 21 1.45 -1.52 -8.72
C GLN A 21 2.49 -1.39 -7.59
N THR A 22 2.37 -0.35 -6.76
CA THR A 22 3.19 -0.19 -5.55
C THR A 22 3.07 -1.38 -4.62
N HIS A 23 1.85 -1.87 -4.36
CA HIS A 23 1.63 -3.00 -3.45
C HIS A 23 2.01 -4.34 -4.07
N ILE A 24 1.84 -4.51 -5.39
CA ILE A 24 2.37 -5.66 -6.13
C ILE A 24 3.90 -5.72 -6.01
N ALA A 25 4.60 -4.60 -6.20
CA ALA A 25 6.05 -4.53 -6.07
C ALA A 25 6.53 -4.79 -4.63
N ILE A 26 5.81 -4.27 -3.62
CA ILE A 26 6.07 -4.59 -2.21
C ILE A 26 5.96 -6.10 -1.97
N ALA A 27 4.88 -6.73 -2.44
CA ALA A 27 4.67 -8.16 -2.29
C ALA A 27 5.80 -8.97 -2.96
N ALA A 28 6.17 -8.63 -4.20
CA ALA A 28 7.27 -9.29 -4.91
C ALA A 28 8.62 -9.14 -4.18
N LYS A 29 8.88 -7.98 -3.58
CA LYS A 29 10.11 -7.74 -2.82
C LYS A 29 10.16 -8.55 -1.53
N ILE A 30 9.03 -8.70 -0.85
CA ILE A 30 8.92 -9.54 0.36
C ILE A 30 9.00 -11.03 -0.01
N ASP A 31 8.43 -11.46 -1.14
CA ASP A 31 8.61 -12.82 -1.65
C ASP A 31 10.10 -13.17 -1.82
N ALA A 32 10.92 -12.20 -2.26
CA ALA A 32 12.36 -12.36 -2.43
C ALA A 32 13.16 -12.21 -1.12
N ASP A 33 12.69 -11.37 -0.19
CA ASP A 33 13.32 -11.15 1.12
C ASP A 33 12.25 -11.07 2.24
N PRO A 34 11.92 -12.21 2.87
CA PRO A 34 10.92 -12.26 3.93
C PRO A 34 11.25 -11.43 5.17
N ALA A 35 12.51 -11.05 5.38
CA ALA A 35 12.90 -10.22 6.53
C ALA A 35 12.27 -8.81 6.48
N LEU A 36 11.82 -8.38 5.29
CA LEU A 36 11.12 -7.11 5.11
C LEU A 36 9.71 -7.10 5.74
N LEU A 37 9.18 -8.24 6.18
CA LEU A 37 7.91 -8.30 6.92
C LEU A 37 7.96 -7.66 8.31
N ASP A 38 9.15 -7.43 8.85
CA ASP A 38 9.32 -6.69 10.10
C ASP A 38 9.00 -5.18 9.94
N VAL A 39 9.16 -4.64 8.73
CA VAL A 39 8.98 -3.20 8.44
C VAL A 39 7.58 -2.70 8.82
N PRO A 40 6.47 -3.31 8.35
CA PRO A 40 5.13 -2.81 8.66
C PRO A 40 4.81 -2.81 10.15
N GLN A 41 5.24 -3.82 10.91
CA GLN A 41 5.04 -3.85 12.37
C GLN A 41 5.81 -2.70 13.06
N ARG A 42 7.09 -2.51 12.71
CA ARG A 42 7.92 -1.41 13.24
C ARG A 42 7.34 -0.03 12.91
N ASN A 43 6.78 0.14 11.72
CA ASN A 43 6.12 1.39 11.33
C ASN A 43 4.90 1.68 12.19
N ILE A 44 4.00 0.69 12.38
CA ILE A 44 2.82 0.85 13.22
C ILE A 44 3.21 1.19 14.66
N GLU A 45 4.19 0.48 15.23
CA GLU A 45 4.70 0.78 16.57
C GLU A 45 5.25 2.20 16.68
N ARG A 46 6.07 2.61 15.71
CA ARG A 46 6.67 3.95 15.67
C ARG A 46 5.59 5.03 15.59
N TRP A 47 4.62 4.90 14.68
CA TRP A 47 3.54 5.87 14.51
C TRP A 47 2.68 5.96 15.76
N THR A 48 2.31 4.82 16.35
CA THR A 48 1.52 4.77 17.59
C THR A 48 2.25 5.46 18.74
N LYS A 49 3.56 5.26 18.88
CA LYS A 49 4.40 5.92 19.90
C LYS A 49 4.49 7.43 19.68
N LEU A 50 4.62 7.86 18.43
CA LEU A 50 4.78 9.28 18.07
C LEU A 50 3.49 10.08 18.23
N THR A 51 2.35 9.52 17.82
CA THR A 51 1.07 10.24 17.85
C THR A 51 0.31 10.08 19.17
N GLY A 52 0.63 9.05 19.96
CA GLY A 52 -0.18 8.65 21.11
C GLY A 52 -1.56 8.10 20.73
N TYR A 53 -1.87 7.99 19.44
CA TYR A 53 -3.16 7.58 18.91
C TYR A 53 -3.06 6.26 18.16
N ARG A 54 -3.88 5.28 18.59
CA ARG A 54 -4.05 4.01 17.89
C ARG A 54 -5.15 4.16 16.85
N HIS A 55 -4.77 4.49 15.62
CA HIS A 55 -5.72 4.54 14.50
C HIS A 55 -6.34 3.14 14.30
N PRO A 56 -7.67 3.00 14.11
CA PRO A 56 -8.33 1.69 13.95
C PRO A 56 -7.71 0.83 12.85
N ALA A 57 -7.33 1.44 11.74
CA ALA A 57 -6.65 0.74 10.64
C ALA A 57 -5.31 0.12 11.06
N TYR A 58 -4.59 0.69 12.04
CA TYR A 58 -3.34 0.09 12.53
C TYR A 58 -3.62 -1.19 13.33
N ALA A 59 -4.71 -1.22 14.11
CA ALA A 59 -5.11 -2.44 14.81
C ALA A 59 -5.52 -3.54 13.82
N GLU A 60 -6.28 -3.18 12.78
CA GLU A 60 -6.65 -4.10 11.70
C GLU A 60 -5.41 -4.64 10.97
N TRP A 61 -4.44 -3.77 10.64
CA TRP A 61 -3.19 -4.21 10.03
C TRP A 61 -2.37 -5.13 10.92
N LEU A 62 -2.31 -4.89 12.24
CA LEU A 62 -1.62 -5.81 13.17
C LEU A 62 -2.26 -7.20 13.15
N GLN A 63 -3.59 -7.29 13.16
CA GLN A 63 -4.30 -8.58 13.04
C GLN A 63 -4.07 -9.27 11.69
N ILE A 64 -3.94 -8.50 10.61
CA ILE A 64 -3.59 -9.04 9.30
C ILE A 64 -2.16 -9.58 9.31
N LEU A 65 -1.21 -8.85 9.88
CA LEU A 65 0.21 -9.21 9.93
C LEU A 65 0.52 -10.41 10.83
N GLU A 66 -0.42 -10.85 11.68
CA GLU A 66 -0.34 -12.11 12.43
C GLU A 66 -0.60 -13.36 11.56
N ARG A 67 -1.14 -13.18 10.35
CA ARG A 67 -1.43 -14.28 9.42
C ARG A 67 -0.17 -14.70 8.66
N PRO A 68 -0.13 -15.94 8.14
CA PRO A 68 0.94 -16.37 7.24
C PRO A 68 1.09 -15.41 6.04
N TRP A 69 2.34 -15.17 5.62
CA TRP A 69 2.64 -14.26 4.51
C TRP A 69 1.78 -14.50 3.25
N PRO A 70 1.51 -15.73 2.79
CA PRO A 70 0.66 -15.94 1.62
C PRO A 70 -0.74 -15.30 1.72
N ASP A 71 -1.31 -15.21 2.93
CA ASP A 71 -2.62 -14.59 3.14
C ASP A 71 -2.53 -13.07 3.17
N VAL A 72 -1.48 -12.52 3.80
CA VAL A 72 -1.18 -11.08 3.78
C VAL A 72 -0.91 -10.61 2.35
N ARG A 73 -0.13 -11.38 1.60
CA ARG A 73 0.20 -11.15 0.19
C ARG A 73 -1.05 -11.07 -0.67
N ARG A 74 -1.98 -12.02 -0.52
CA ARG A 74 -3.26 -12.01 -1.23
C ARG A 74 -4.02 -10.72 -1.00
N LEU A 75 -4.09 -10.24 0.24
CA LEU A 75 -4.74 -8.98 0.57
C LEU A 75 -4.03 -7.77 -0.05
N LEU A 76 -2.70 -7.76 -0.08
CA LEU A 76 -1.94 -6.65 -0.66
C LEU A 76 -2.18 -6.46 -2.16
N ILE A 77 -2.31 -7.56 -2.90
CA ILE A 77 -2.43 -7.55 -4.37
C ILE A 77 -3.86 -7.70 -4.88
N ALA A 78 -4.83 -7.99 -4.01
CA ALA A 78 -6.22 -8.14 -4.41
C ALA A 78 -6.78 -6.84 -4.99
N ASP A 79 -7.67 -6.97 -5.98
CA ASP A 79 -8.28 -5.86 -6.69
C ASP A 79 -9.75 -5.66 -6.30
N ASP A 80 -10.03 -5.83 -5.00
CA ASP A 80 -11.35 -5.63 -4.42
C ASP A 80 -11.41 -4.36 -3.55
N GLU A 81 -12.63 -3.89 -3.26
CA GLU A 81 -12.87 -2.68 -2.47
C GLU A 81 -12.23 -2.74 -1.09
N ASN A 82 -12.18 -3.94 -0.48
CA ASN A 82 -11.59 -4.13 0.84
C ASN A 82 -10.06 -3.95 0.80
N ALA A 83 -9.40 -4.53 -0.18
CA ALA A 83 -7.96 -4.34 -0.42
C ALA A 83 -7.63 -2.88 -0.72
N THR A 84 -8.45 -2.21 -1.54
CA THR A 84 -8.27 -0.78 -1.84
C THR A 84 -8.39 0.08 -0.59
N ARG A 85 -9.40 -0.15 0.27
CA ARG A 85 -9.53 0.54 1.57
C ARG A 85 -8.31 0.30 2.46
N LEU A 86 -7.84 -0.93 2.57
CA LEU A 86 -6.68 -1.27 3.39
C LEU A 86 -5.42 -0.53 2.90
N ARG A 87 -5.19 -0.49 1.58
CA ARG A 87 -4.03 0.19 0.97
C ARG A 87 -3.95 1.68 1.27
N GLN A 88 -5.08 2.36 1.56
CA GLN A 88 -5.08 3.78 1.93
C GLN A 88 -4.32 4.09 3.24
N SER A 89 -4.14 3.08 4.09
CA SER A 89 -3.49 3.19 5.41
C SER A 89 -2.31 2.23 5.57
N THR A 90 -1.69 1.86 4.44
CA THR A 90 -0.68 0.80 4.36
C THR A 90 0.55 1.06 5.26
N PRO A 91 0.94 0.11 6.12
CA PRO A 91 2.14 0.24 6.95
C PRO A 91 3.44 -0.12 6.22
N PHE A 92 3.40 -0.46 4.93
CA PHE A 92 4.56 -0.95 4.16
C PHE A 92 5.48 0.17 3.64
N VAL A 93 5.34 1.38 4.16
CA VAL A 93 6.20 2.52 3.81
C VAL A 93 7.66 2.17 4.11
N GLY A 94 8.55 2.38 3.14
CA GLY A 94 9.98 2.12 3.28
C GLY A 94 10.44 0.73 2.87
N VAL A 95 9.53 -0.21 2.54
CA VAL A 95 9.90 -1.49 1.90
C VAL A 95 10.50 -1.25 0.51
N LEU A 96 9.86 -0.35 -0.26
CA LEU A 96 10.42 0.15 -1.51
C LEU A 96 11.30 1.39 -1.24
N SER A 97 12.47 1.40 -1.86
CA SER A 97 13.33 2.57 -1.97
C SER A 97 12.63 3.69 -2.76
N PRO A 98 13.11 4.94 -2.66
CA PRO A 98 12.60 6.03 -3.47
C PRO A 98 12.72 5.77 -4.98
N TRP A 99 13.80 5.12 -5.41
CA TRP A 99 14.04 4.79 -6.83
C TRP A 99 13.05 3.76 -7.36
N GLU A 100 12.77 2.68 -6.61
CA GLU A 100 11.77 1.68 -6.98
C GLU A 100 10.37 2.31 -7.07
N ARG A 101 9.99 3.17 -6.11
CA ARG A 101 8.71 3.89 -6.14
C ARG A 101 8.59 4.81 -7.36
N ARG A 102 9.67 5.51 -7.70
CA ARG A 102 9.73 6.38 -8.88
C ARG A 102 9.54 5.58 -10.17
N ALA A 103 10.24 4.45 -10.31
CA ALA A 103 10.11 3.59 -11.49
C ALA A 103 8.66 3.12 -11.70
N ILE A 104 7.93 2.81 -10.61
CA ILE A 104 6.51 2.45 -10.68
C ILE A 104 5.66 3.61 -11.20
N HIS A 105 5.87 4.82 -10.66
CA HIS A 105 5.14 6.01 -11.09
C HIS A 105 5.41 6.37 -12.56
N GLU A 106 6.62 6.13 -13.05
CA GLU A 106 7.01 6.35 -14.46
C GLU A 106 6.47 5.24 -15.37
N SER A 107 6.22 4.03 -14.84
CA SER A 107 5.66 2.90 -15.61
C SER A 107 4.16 3.00 -15.88
N VAL A 108 3.42 3.79 -15.08
CA VAL A 108 1.98 4.01 -15.28
C VAL A 108 1.77 5.27 -16.12
N PRO A 109 1.23 5.14 -17.35
CA PRO A 109 0.99 6.28 -18.24
C PRO A 109 0.14 7.38 -17.59
N ALA A 110 0.36 8.62 -18.03
CA ALA A 110 -0.45 9.77 -17.66
C ALA A 110 -1.72 9.86 -18.51
#